data_AF-A0A800EVF6-F1
#
_entry.id   AF-A0A800EVF6-F1
#
_cell.length_a   1.000
_cell.length_b   1.000
_cell.length_c   1.000
_cell.angle_alpha   90.00
_cell.angle_beta   90.00
_cell.angle_gamma   90.00
#
_symmetry.space_group_name_H-M   'P 1'
#
loop_
_entity.id
_entity.type
_entity.pdbx_description
1 polymer ?
#
loop_
_entity_poly.entity_id
_entity_poly.type
_entity_poly.pdbx_seq_one_letter_code
_entity_poly.pdbx_strand_id
1 'polypeptide(L)'
;MALSLAEGIPNILAYQDPGATVEFSPQYFVDLTPDIKRKLEPVGLYDRFELKNASTEMANATALFWGRFAEHTLVEPLEVVRQGGG
;
A
#
# COMPACT_ATOMS: atom_id res chain seq x y z
N MET A 1 -0.16 -0.27 21.57
CA MET A 1 0.92 0.49 22.26
C MET A 1 1.69 1.45 21.34
N ALA A 2 1.76 1.23 20.01
CA ALA A 2 2.39 2.19 19.09
C ALA A 2 1.50 3.40 18.74
N LEU A 3 0.18 3.19 18.57
CA LEU A 3 -0.75 4.26 18.15
C LEU A 3 -0.87 5.40 19.18
N SER A 4 -0.70 5.10 20.48
CA SER A 4 -0.73 6.11 21.55
C SER A 4 0.42 7.10 21.48
N LEU A 5 1.56 6.73 20.88
CA LEU A 5 2.69 7.67 20.69
C LEU A 5 2.43 8.66 19.54
N ALA A 6 1.45 8.38 18.68
CA ALA A 6 1.11 9.22 17.56
C ALA A 6 0.00 10.22 17.89
N GLU A 7 -0.30 10.49 19.18
CA GLU A 7 -1.52 11.19 19.62
C GLU A 7 -1.81 12.49 18.85
N GLY A 8 -0.78 13.30 18.56
CA GLY A 8 -0.89 14.56 17.80
C GLY A 8 -0.90 14.44 16.26
N ILE A 9 -0.84 13.23 15.70
CA ILE A 9 -0.78 13.01 14.24
C ILE A 9 -2.20 12.85 13.68
N PRO A 10 -2.76 13.82 12.94
CA PRO A 10 -4.17 13.80 12.57
C PRO A 10 -4.53 12.59 11.69
N ASN A 11 -3.66 12.23 10.75
CA ASN A 11 -3.92 11.16 9.79
C ASN A 11 -2.91 10.02 9.96
N ILE A 12 -3.42 8.81 10.16
CA ILE A 12 -2.63 7.59 10.22
C ILE A 12 -3.20 6.63 9.19
N LEU A 13 -2.35 6.24 8.25
CA LEU A 13 -2.65 5.29 7.19
C LEU A 13 -1.76 4.06 7.35
N ALA A 14 -2.28 2.89 7.03
CA ALA A 14 -1.53 1.64 7.01
C ALA A 14 -1.48 1.08 5.58
N TYR A 15 -0.28 0.67 5.15
CA TYR A 15 -0.07 0.05 3.85
C TYR A 15 -0.31 -1.46 3.91
N GLN A 16 -0.54 -2.06 2.74
CA GLN A 16 -0.63 -3.51 2.63
C GLN A 16 0.76 -4.15 2.75
N ASP A 17 1.04 -4.79 3.89
CA ASP A 17 2.24 -5.59 4.09
C ASP A 17 2.15 -6.96 3.36
N PRO A 18 3.26 -7.60 2.96
CA PRO A 18 3.27 -8.96 2.39
C PRO A 18 2.60 -10.04 3.25
N GLY A 19 2.46 -9.83 4.56
CA GLY A 19 1.73 -10.69 5.50
C GLY A 19 0.26 -10.32 5.68
N ALA A 20 -0.24 -9.27 5.01
CA ALA A 20 -1.64 -8.86 5.11
C ALA A 20 -2.58 -9.98 4.64
N THR A 21 -3.65 -10.20 5.39
CA THR A 21 -4.69 -11.19 5.07
C THR A 21 -5.83 -10.54 4.30
N VAL A 22 -6.87 -11.32 4.02
CA VAL A 22 -8.14 -10.83 3.45
C VAL A 22 -8.88 -9.84 4.35
N GLU A 23 -8.46 -9.67 5.60
CA GLU A 23 -9.02 -8.66 6.52
C GLU A 23 -8.54 -7.25 6.20
N PHE A 24 -7.46 -7.10 5.42
CA PHE A 24 -7.02 -5.80 4.93
C PHE A 24 -8.09 -5.16 4.04
N SER A 25 -8.61 -4.02 4.48
CA SER A 25 -9.78 -3.35 3.94
C SER A 25 -9.48 -1.88 3.65
N PRO A 26 -8.75 -1.55 2.58
CA PRO A 26 -8.33 -0.19 2.27
C PRO A 26 -9.52 0.72 1.96
N GLN A 27 -9.44 1.98 2.41
CA GLN A 27 -10.44 3.02 2.12
C GLN A 27 -9.86 4.20 1.35
N TYR A 28 -8.53 4.24 1.20
CA TYR A 28 -7.83 5.30 0.50
C TYR A 28 -6.91 4.71 -0.57
N PHE A 29 -6.98 5.26 -1.78
CA PHE A 29 -6.25 4.76 -2.94
C PHE A 29 -5.43 5.90 -3.55
N VAL A 30 -4.12 5.71 -3.63
CA VAL A 30 -3.20 6.68 -4.24
C VAL A 30 -2.93 6.28 -5.68
N ASP A 31 -3.10 7.18 -6.64
CA ASP A 31 -2.74 6.93 -8.04
C ASP A 31 -1.23 6.68 -8.19
N LEU A 32 -0.88 5.47 -8.65
CA LEU A 32 0.50 5.07 -8.94
C LEU A 32 0.86 5.16 -10.41
N THR A 33 -0.08 5.50 -11.30
CA THR A 33 0.19 5.67 -12.74
C THR A 33 1.44 6.51 -13.04
N PRO A 34 1.67 7.67 -12.38
CA PRO A 34 2.88 8.46 -12.64
C PRO A 34 4.17 7.85 -12.07
N ASP A 35 4.09 7.05 -11.00
CA ASP A 35 5.24 6.69 -10.17
C ASP A 35 5.52 5.17 -10.09
N ILE A 36 4.75 4.33 -10.78
CA ILE A 36 4.88 2.86 -10.69
C ILE A 36 6.31 2.38 -10.97
N LYS A 37 6.99 2.95 -11.96
CA LYS A 37 8.38 2.59 -12.27
C LYS A 37 9.33 2.93 -11.12
N ARG A 38 9.14 4.10 -10.49
CA ARG A 38 9.96 4.55 -9.36
C ARG A 38 9.69 3.71 -8.11
N LYS A 39 8.45 3.25 -7.91
CA LYS A 39 8.10 2.31 -6.84
C LYS A 39 8.77 0.94 -7.05
N LEU A 40 8.76 0.42 -8.27
CA LEU A 40 9.27 -0.93 -8.55
C LEU A 40 10.80 -1.02 -8.49
N GLU A 41 11.52 0.08 -8.72
CA GLU A 41 12.99 0.11 -8.64
C GLU A 41 13.55 -0.38 -7.28
N PRO A 42 13.16 0.19 -6.13
CA PRO A 42 13.62 -0.31 -4.83
C PRO A 42 13.07 -1.70 -4.49
N VAL A 43 11.87 -2.07 -4.95
CA VAL A 43 11.32 -3.43 -4.74
C VAL A 43 12.17 -4.47 -5.48
N GLY A 44 12.64 -4.15 -6.69
CA GLY A 44 13.46 -5.03 -7.51
C GLY A 44 14.81 -5.40 -6.87
N LEU A 45 15.29 -4.61 -5.92
CA LEU A 45 16.49 -4.96 -5.13
C LEU A 45 16.29 -6.22 -4.29
N TYR A 46 15.04 -6.57 -3.99
CA TYR A 46 14.68 -7.72 -3.17
C TYR A 46 14.24 -8.96 -3.96
N ASP A 47 14.03 -8.85 -5.27
CA ASP A 47 13.56 -9.98 -6.10
C ASP A 47 14.51 -11.19 -6.02
N ARG A 48 15.82 -10.95 -5.83
CA ARG A 48 16.83 -12.01 -5.65
C ARG A 48 16.68 -12.85 -4.38
N PHE A 49 15.90 -12.37 -3.40
CA PHE A 49 15.69 -13.07 -2.13
C PHE A 49 14.49 -14.02 -2.18
N GLU A 50 13.81 -14.13 -3.33
CA GLU A 50 12.70 -15.06 -3.56
C GLU A 50 11.61 -14.99 -2.48
N LEU A 51 11.34 -13.77 -1.99
CA LEU A 51 10.33 -13.55 -0.97
C LEU A 51 8.94 -13.83 -1.57
N LYS A 52 8.24 -14.82 -1.00
CA LYS A 52 6.96 -15.35 -1.53
C LYS A 52 5.92 -14.28 -1.86
N ASN A 53 5.82 -13.24 -1.03
CA ASN A 53 4.79 -12.20 -1.12
C ASN A 53 5.38 -10.80 -1.34
N ALA A 54 6.67 -10.69 -1.67
CA ALA A 54 7.37 -9.41 -1.83
C ALA A 54 8.29 -9.47 -3.06
N SER A 55 7.71 -9.19 -4.21
CA SER A 55 8.42 -9.08 -5.49
C SER A 55 7.87 -7.92 -6.31
N THR A 56 8.60 -7.50 -7.34
CA THR A 56 8.12 -6.49 -8.30
C THR A 56 6.84 -6.93 -9.01
N GLU A 57 6.75 -8.21 -9.39
CA GLU A 57 5.55 -8.80 -9.98
C GLU A 57 4.36 -8.68 -9.02
N MET A 58 4.53 -9.09 -7.76
CA MET A 58 3.48 -9.02 -6.75
C MET A 58 3.05 -7.58 -6.48
N ALA A 59 4.00 -6.65 -6.35
CA ALA A 59 3.72 -5.24 -6.12
C ALA A 59 2.91 -4.62 -7.28
N ASN A 60 3.20 -4.98 -8.52
CA ASN A 60 2.46 -4.54 -9.69
C ASN A 60 1.07 -5.18 -9.77
N ALA A 61 0.97 -6.49 -9.50
CA ALA A 61 -0.29 -7.21 -9.47
C ALA A 61 -1.24 -6.66 -8.38
N THR A 62 -0.72 -6.36 -7.19
CA THR A 62 -1.49 -5.72 -6.11
C THR A 62 -2.01 -4.35 -6.54
N ALA A 63 -1.19 -3.53 -7.20
CA ALA A 63 -1.62 -2.22 -7.67
C ALA A 63 -2.76 -2.30 -8.69
N LEU A 64 -2.70 -3.27 -9.61
CA LEU A 64 -3.76 -3.55 -10.58
C LEU A 64 -5.02 -4.11 -9.93
N PHE A 65 -4.86 -5.05 -8.98
CA PHE A 65 -5.97 -5.69 -8.29
C PHE A 65 -6.87 -4.67 -7.60
N TRP A 66 -6.25 -3.73 -6.88
CA TRP A 66 -6.96 -2.68 -6.16
C TRP A 66 -7.45 -1.57 -7.08
N GLY A 67 -6.81 -1.35 -8.23
CA GLY A 67 -7.28 -0.38 -9.22
C GLY A 67 -8.70 -0.66 -9.71
N ARG A 68 -9.16 -1.92 -9.64
CA ARG A 68 -10.57 -2.30 -9.93
C ARG A 68 -11.60 -1.66 -9.01
N PHE A 69 -11.20 -1.18 -7.85
CA PHE A 69 -12.06 -0.56 -6.84
C PHE A 69 -11.82 0.95 -6.70
N ALA A 70 -10.94 1.52 -7.53
CA ALA A 70 -10.55 2.93 -7.50
C ALA A 70 -10.82 3.60 -8.86
N GLU A 71 -10.64 4.93 -8.92
CA GLU A 71 -10.78 5.69 -10.17
C GLU A 71 -9.57 5.51 -11.12
N HIS A 72 -8.49 4.90 -10.64
CA HIS A 72 -7.22 4.73 -11.37
C HIS A 72 -6.85 3.25 -11.53
N THR A 73 -6.20 2.92 -12.64
CA THR A 73 -5.80 1.53 -12.98
C THR A 73 -4.72 0.97 -12.05
N LEU A 74 -3.77 1.81 -11.65
CA LEU A 74 -2.67 1.44 -10.76
C LEU A 74 -2.82 2.25 -9.48
N VAL A 75 -3.01 1.59 -8.35
CA VAL A 75 -3.16 2.29 -7.07
C VAL A 75 -2.36 1.66 -5.94
N GLU A 76 -1.95 2.50 -5.00
CA GLU A 76 -1.53 2.04 -3.67
C GLU A 76 -2.74 2.01 -2.74
N PRO A 77 -3.10 0.83 -2.20
CA PRO A 77 -4.18 0.72 -1.22
C PRO A 77 -3.68 1.09 0.18
N LEU A 78 -4.41 1.95 0.89
CA LEU A 78 -4.12 2.32 2.27
C LEU A 78 -5.37 2.19 3.14
N GLU A 79 -5.21 1.56 4.30
CA GLU A 79 -6.21 1.56 5.36
C GLU A 79 -6.13 2.85 6.17
N VAL A 80 -7.28 3.46 6.43
CA VAL A 80 -7.40 4.65 7.25
C VAL A 80 -7.56 4.22 8.71
N VAL A 81 -6.46 4.26 9.46
CA VAL A 81 -6.43 3.94 10.90
C VAL A 81 -6.97 5.11 11.71
N ARG A 82 -6.62 6.33 11.30
CA ARG A 82 -7.19 7.56 11.86
C ARG A 82 -7.25 8.61 10.76
N GLN A 83 -8.35 9.33 10.72
CA GLN A 83 -8.51 10.53 9.91
C GLN A 83 -8.83 11.68 10.84
N GLY A 84 -8.07 12.77 10.73
CA GLY A 84 -8.35 13.99 11.47
C GLY A 84 -9.62 14.62 10.92
N GLY A 85 -10.50 15.10 11.81
CA GLY A 85 -11.59 15.97 11.41
C GLY A 85 -11.01 17.29 10.87
N GLY A 86 -11.46 17.69 9.67
CA GLY A 86 -11.26 19.04 9.16
C GLY A 86 -12.15 20.05 9.86
#